data_AF-A0A3D2FN32-F1
#
_entry.id   AF-A0A3D2FN32-F1
#
_cell.length_a   1.000
_cell.length_b   1.000
_cell.length_c   1.000
_cell.angle_alpha   90.00
_cell.angle_beta   90.00
_cell.angle_gamma   90.00
#
_symmetry.space_group_name_H-M   'P 1'
#
loop_
_entity.id
_entity.type
_entity.pdbx_description
1 polymer ?
#
loop_
_entity_poly.entity_id
_entity_poly.type
_entity_poly.pdbx_seq_one_letter_code
_entity_poly.pdbx_strand_id
1 'polypeptide(L)'
;MKLKSYSDKFTEFSKNALFQSLDNHLQHFIYKTGKTYRLTFQELIQLTDMAVDFHMWDEPSLEEKWNAIESSIESNNGQKKKAILNKIKNDWQNLKVNPSKYKNNAPIVKSIIRKVKDHTEEHEIFGLCPVASENTVCCNLKTIDA
;
A
#
# COMPACT_ATOMS: atom_id res chain seq x y z
N MET A 1 5.26 10.16 36.85
CA MET A 1 4.99 9.81 35.44
C MET A 1 5.76 8.52 35.12
N LYS A 2 5.10 7.36 35.05
CA LYS A 2 5.80 6.07 34.80
C LYS A 2 6.35 6.06 33.37
N LEU A 3 7.66 5.84 33.21
CA LEU A 3 8.26 5.56 31.90
C LEU A 3 7.67 4.25 31.38
N LYS A 4 6.81 4.30 30.35
CA LYS A 4 6.37 3.10 29.64
C LYS A 4 7.59 2.37 29.06
N SER A 5 7.65 1.05 29.27
CA SER A 5 8.69 0.22 28.67
C SER A 5 8.56 0.27 27.14
N TYR A 6 9.67 0.08 26.42
CA TYR A 6 9.61 -0.06 24.96
C TYR A 6 8.65 -1.20 24.55
N SER A 7 8.62 -2.28 25.35
CA SER A 7 7.71 -3.41 25.15
C SER A 7 6.25 -2.95 25.16
N ASP A 8 5.84 -2.14 26.14
CA ASP A 8 4.46 -1.65 26.24
C ASP A 8 4.04 -0.81 25.02
N LYS A 9 4.98 0.01 24.51
CA LYS A 9 4.77 0.79 23.29
C LYS A 9 4.56 -0.12 22.09
N PHE A 10 5.41 -1.14 21.95
CA PHE A 10 5.30 -2.08 20.85
C PHE A 10 4.02 -2.92 20.94
N THR A 11 3.63 -3.37 22.13
CA THR A 11 2.36 -4.08 22.36
C THR A 11 1.15 -3.24 21.98
N GLU A 12 1.19 -1.92 22.21
CA GLU A 12 0.13 -1.04 21.72
C GLU A 12 0.17 -0.90 20.19
N PHE A 13 1.35 -0.72 19.62
CA PHE A 13 1.55 -0.63 18.17
C PHE A 13 1.13 -1.91 17.44
N SER A 14 1.38 -3.09 17.99
CA SER A 14 1.06 -4.38 17.37
C SER A 14 -0.44 -4.65 17.22
N LYS A 15 -1.30 -3.79 17.80
CA LYS A 15 -2.74 -3.78 17.56
C LYS A 15 -3.13 -3.16 16.21
N ASN A 16 -2.21 -2.48 15.54
CA ASN A 16 -2.44 -1.89 14.23
C ASN A 16 -2.77 -2.99 13.21
N ALA A 17 -3.91 -2.84 12.52
CA ALA A 17 -4.41 -3.84 11.57
C ALA A 17 -3.46 -4.09 10.39
N LEU A 18 -2.79 -3.04 9.89
CA LEU A 18 -1.85 -3.16 8.78
C LEU A 18 -0.62 -3.96 9.20
N PHE A 19 -0.08 -3.69 10.40
CA PHE A 19 1.02 -4.47 10.97
C PHE A 19 0.64 -5.95 11.13
N GLN A 20 -0.56 -6.25 11.59
CA GLN A 20 -1.05 -7.63 11.74
C GLN A 20 -1.23 -8.36 10.41
N SER A 21 -1.43 -7.62 9.32
CA SER A 21 -1.57 -8.20 7.97
C SER A 21 -0.24 -8.61 7.34
N LEU A 22 0.90 -8.11 7.86
CA LEU A 22 2.22 -8.51 7.40
C LEU A 22 2.49 -9.98 7.73
N ASP A 23 3.34 -10.63 6.93
CA ASP A 23 3.81 -11.97 7.26
C ASP A 23 4.66 -11.99 8.55
N ASN A 24 4.75 -13.17 9.18
CA ASN A 24 5.44 -13.33 10.46
C ASN A 24 6.92 -12.90 10.43
N HIS A 25 7.58 -13.02 9.28
CA HIS A 25 8.97 -12.65 9.13
C HIS A 25 9.13 -11.12 9.16
N LEU A 26 8.33 -10.39 8.38
CA LEU A 26 8.31 -8.92 8.44
C LEU A 26 7.87 -8.37 9.81
N GLN A 27 6.87 -9.00 10.45
CA GLN A 27 6.47 -8.60 11.82
C GLN A 27 7.63 -8.75 12.81
N HIS A 28 8.36 -9.86 12.75
CA HIS A 28 9.52 -10.11 13.60
C HIS A 28 10.66 -9.13 13.31
N PHE A 29 10.92 -8.84 12.03
CA PHE A 29 11.91 -7.87 11.61
C PHE A 29 11.61 -6.47 12.19
N ILE A 30 10.38 -5.98 12.02
CA ILE A 30 9.96 -4.66 12.54
C ILE A 30 10.05 -4.62 14.07
N TYR A 31 9.71 -5.71 14.77
CA TYR A 31 9.89 -5.80 16.22
C TYR A 31 11.36 -5.67 16.64
N LYS A 32 12.24 -6.48 16.02
CA LYS A 32 13.67 -6.52 16.32
C LYS A 32 14.32 -5.16 16.03
N THR A 33 14.09 -4.62 14.84
CA THR A 33 14.59 -3.31 14.41
C THR A 33 14.05 -2.19 15.30
N GLY A 34 12.75 -2.25 15.62
CA GLY A 34 12.09 -1.37 16.56
C GLY A 34 12.82 -1.30 17.91
N LYS A 35 13.09 -2.45 18.51
CA LYS A 35 13.75 -2.59 19.81
C LYS A 35 15.19 -2.10 19.76
N THR A 36 15.95 -2.50 18.73
CA THR A 36 17.36 -2.12 18.53
C THR A 36 17.52 -0.61 18.39
N TYR A 37 16.70 0.02 17.55
CA TYR A 37 16.79 1.44 17.24
C TYR A 37 15.88 2.33 18.09
N ARG A 38 15.18 1.76 19.07
CA ARG A 38 14.21 2.46 19.92
C ARG A 38 13.24 3.32 19.11
N LEU A 39 12.62 2.72 18.10
CA LEU A 39 11.70 3.42 17.21
C LEU A 39 10.49 3.99 17.99
N THR A 40 10.03 5.16 17.55
CA THR A 40 8.81 5.80 18.01
C THR A 40 7.60 5.10 17.40
N PHE A 41 6.42 5.35 17.97
CA PHE A 41 5.18 4.78 17.45
C PHE A 41 4.92 5.17 15.99
N GLN A 42 5.20 6.43 15.64
CA GLN A 42 5.04 6.94 14.28
C GLN A 42 6.06 6.35 13.30
N GLU A 43 7.30 6.10 13.74
CA GLU A 43 8.31 5.42 12.92
C GLU A 43 7.92 3.96 12.65
N LEU A 44 7.30 3.27 13.61
CA LEU A 44 6.80 1.91 13.43
C LEU A 44 5.63 1.86 12.42
N ILE A 45 4.70 2.81 12.49
CA ILE A 45 3.63 2.96 11.50
C ILE A 45 4.23 3.21 10.12
N GLN A 46 5.12 4.19 9.98
CA GLN A 46 5.73 4.49 8.68
C GLN A 46 6.48 3.29 8.10
N LEU A 47 7.23 2.53 8.91
CA LEU A 47 7.88 1.31 8.42
C LEU A 47 6.89 0.26 7.94
N THR A 48 5.76 0.13 8.61
CA THR A 48 4.70 -0.81 8.23
C THR A 48 4.08 -0.42 6.89
N ASP A 49 3.72 0.86 6.74
CA ASP A 49 3.18 1.38 5.48
C ASP A 49 4.17 1.17 4.32
N MET A 50 5.45 1.48 4.55
CA MET A 50 6.50 1.28 3.55
C MET A 50 6.70 -0.21 3.21
N ALA A 51 6.63 -1.11 4.19
CA ALA A 51 6.75 -2.55 3.94
C ALA A 51 5.64 -3.08 3.03
N VAL A 52 4.40 -2.65 3.26
CA VAL A 52 3.26 -3.02 2.42
C VAL A 52 3.43 -2.44 1.01
N ASP A 53 3.76 -1.15 0.91
CA ASP A 53 3.93 -0.48 -0.38
C ASP A 53 5.05 -1.15 -1.21
N PHE A 54 6.21 -1.46 -0.61
CA PHE A 54 7.28 -2.17 -1.31
C PHE A 54 6.85 -3.55 -1.82
N HIS A 55 6.11 -4.31 -1.00
CA HIS A 55 5.57 -5.60 -1.43
C HIS A 55 4.60 -5.43 -2.61
N MET A 56 3.71 -4.44 -2.55
CA MET A 56 2.74 -4.16 -3.62
C MET A 56 3.42 -3.71 -4.93
N TRP A 57 4.59 -3.10 -4.86
CA TRP A 57 5.33 -2.61 -6.03
C TRP A 57 6.30 -3.63 -6.63
N ASP A 58 6.35 -4.89 -6.15
CA ASP A 58 7.38 -5.87 -6.55
C ASP A 58 8.82 -5.35 -6.34
N GLU A 59 8.99 -4.53 -5.30
CA GLU A 59 10.28 -3.96 -4.90
C GLU A 59 10.97 -4.87 -3.85
N PRO A 60 12.31 -4.75 -3.66
CA PRO A 60 12.99 -5.44 -2.58
C PRO A 60 12.31 -5.17 -1.24
N SER A 61 12.25 -6.19 -0.39
CA SER A 61 11.58 -6.12 0.90
C SER A 61 12.17 -5.03 1.80
N LEU A 62 11.38 -4.60 2.79
CA LEU A 62 11.86 -3.64 3.79
C LEU A 62 13.15 -4.11 4.47
N GLU A 63 13.25 -5.41 4.79
CA GLU A 63 14.43 -5.99 5.43
C GLU A 63 15.67 -5.93 4.53
N GLU A 64 15.56 -6.32 3.27
CA GLU A 64 16.67 -6.26 2.31
C GLU A 64 17.16 -4.82 2.14
N LYS A 65 16.24 -3.87 1.93
CA LYS A 65 16.58 -2.44 1.81
C LYS A 65 17.22 -1.92 3.09
N TRP A 66 16.69 -2.27 4.25
CA TRP A 66 17.26 -1.87 5.55
C TRP A 66 18.67 -2.38 5.74
N ASN A 67 18.90 -3.68 5.54
CA ASN A 67 20.19 -4.34 5.74
C ASN A 67 21.25 -3.79 4.77
N ALA A 68 20.87 -3.54 3.52
CA ALA A 68 21.76 -2.91 2.52
C ALA A 68 22.21 -1.51 2.97
N ILE A 69 21.27 -0.69 3.44
CA ILE A 69 21.58 0.67 3.92
C ILE A 69 22.39 0.62 5.21
N GLU A 70 22.02 -0.24 6.15
CA GLU A 70 22.67 -0.38 7.46
C GLU A 70 24.14 -0.79 7.33
N SER A 71 24.45 -1.65 6.37
CA SER A 71 25.80 -2.10 6.03
C SER A 71 26.62 -1.01 5.33
N SER A 72 25.98 -0.10 4.58
CA SER A 72 26.64 1.00 3.86
C SER A 72 27.02 2.20 4.74
N ILE A 73 26.50 2.28 5.97
CA ILE A 73 26.72 3.42 6.87
C ILE A 73 27.78 3.05 7.91
N GLU A 74 28.96 3.64 7.79
CA GLU A 74 29.98 3.56 8.84
C GLU A 74 29.50 4.28 10.11
N SER A 75 29.61 3.60 11.25
CA SER A 75 29.12 4.05 12.55
C SER A 75 29.75 5.38 12.95
N ASN A 76 29.02 6.49 12.78
CA ASN A 76 29.31 7.73 13.47
C ASN A 76 28.10 8.22 14.28
N ASN A 77 28.27 8.14 15.60
CA ASN A 77 27.55 8.86 16.66
C ASN A 77 26.05 9.08 16.49
N GLY A 78 25.23 8.13 16.94
CA GLY A 78 23.80 8.33 17.27
C GLY A 78 22.85 8.68 16.12
N GLN A 79 23.37 9.02 14.94
CA GLN A 79 22.60 9.46 13.78
C GLN A 79 22.29 8.31 12.81
N LYS A 80 22.84 7.11 13.04
CA LYS A 80 22.64 5.92 12.18
C LYS A 80 21.16 5.63 11.95
N LYS A 81 20.35 5.60 13.02
CA LYS A 81 18.89 5.45 12.94
C LYS A 81 18.26 6.42 11.95
N LYS A 82 18.53 7.72 12.15
CA LYS A 82 17.94 8.80 11.37
C LYS A 82 18.37 8.71 9.91
N ALA A 83 19.64 8.38 9.65
CA ALA A 83 20.17 8.19 8.32
C ALA A 83 19.49 7.03 7.58
N ILE A 84 19.30 5.88 8.24
CA ILE A 84 18.61 4.72 7.65
C ILE A 84 17.15 5.08 7.34
N LEU A 85 16.41 5.59 8.33
CA LEU A 85 15.00 5.94 8.16
C LEU A 85 14.80 6.98 7.05
N ASN A 86 15.66 8.00 6.98
CA ASN A 86 15.60 9.00 5.92
C ASN A 86 15.89 8.40 4.55
N LYS A 87 16.89 7.50 4.42
CA LYS A 87 17.20 6.85 3.15
C LYS A 87 16.05 5.98 2.66
N ILE A 88 15.48 5.13 3.53
CA ILE A 88 14.32 4.29 3.18
C ILE A 88 13.12 5.16 2.81
N LYS A 89 12.84 6.20 3.58
CA LYS A 89 11.74 7.12 3.29
C LYS A 89 11.92 7.83 1.94
N ASN A 90 13.13 8.28 1.62
CA ASN A 90 13.41 8.92 0.35
C ASN A 90 13.24 7.95 -0.82
N ASP A 91 13.72 6.70 -0.67
CA ASP A 91 13.51 5.64 -1.67
C ASP A 91 12.01 5.40 -1.92
N TRP A 92 11.24 5.24 -0.85
CA TRP A 92 9.79 5.10 -0.90
C TRP A 92 9.09 6.30 -1.56
N GLN A 93 9.48 7.53 -1.22
CA GLN A 93 8.93 8.74 -1.86
C GLN A 93 9.26 8.81 -3.35
N ASN A 94 10.49 8.44 -3.74
CA ASN A 94 10.88 8.39 -5.13
C ASN A 94 10.03 7.37 -5.91
N LEU A 95 9.79 6.19 -5.34
CA LEU A 95 8.93 5.18 -5.95
C LEU A 95 7.48 5.66 -6.10
N LYS A 96 6.95 6.45 -5.15
CA LYS A 96 5.59 7.02 -5.26
C LYS A 96 5.42 8.00 -6.42
N VAL A 97 6.43 8.80 -6.70
CA VAL A 97 6.34 9.86 -7.71
C VAL A 97 6.64 9.32 -9.11
N ASN A 98 7.40 8.23 -9.22
CA ASN A 98 7.77 7.64 -10.50
C ASN A 98 6.77 6.56 -10.93
N PRO A 99 6.40 6.48 -12.22
CA PRO A 99 5.51 5.44 -12.71
C PRO A 99 6.15 4.06 -12.54
N SER A 100 5.40 3.11 -11.97
CA SER A 100 5.82 1.71 -11.83
C SER A 100 6.14 1.11 -13.20
N LYS A 101 7.36 0.59 -13.37
CA LYS A 101 7.76 -0.13 -14.58
C LYS A 101 7.49 -1.62 -14.38
N TYR A 102 6.31 -2.07 -14.79
CA TYR A 102 5.97 -3.48 -14.78
C TYR A 102 6.83 -4.24 -15.79
N LYS A 103 7.39 -5.38 -15.38
CA LYS A 103 8.13 -6.27 -16.28
C LYS A 103 7.16 -6.79 -17.35
N ASN A 104 7.60 -6.85 -18.60
CA ASN A 104 6.80 -7.34 -19.76
C ASN A 104 6.55 -8.87 -19.73
N ASN A 105 6.57 -9.47 -18.54
CA ASN A 105 6.47 -10.90 -18.32
C ASN A 105 5.03 -11.31 -17.99
N ALA A 106 4.07 -10.38 -18.08
CA ALA A 106 2.67 -10.69 -17.91
C ALA A 106 2.30 -11.84 -18.87
N PRO A 107 1.62 -12.89 -18.40
CA PRO A 107 1.18 -13.96 -19.28
C PRO A 107 0.33 -13.33 -20.38
N ILE A 108 0.62 -13.68 -21.64
CA ILE A 108 -0.21 -13.26 -22.77
C ILE A 108 -1.57 -13.90 -22.57
N VAL A 109 -2.48 -13.15 -21.96
CA VAL A 109 -3.88 -13.58 -21.83
C VAL A 109 -4.44 -13.53 -23.24
N LYS A 110 -4.68 -14.71 -23.82
CA LYS A 110 -5.49 -14.80 -25.03
C LYS A 110 -6.84 -14.18 -24.68
N SER A 111 -7.18 -13.07 -25.32
CA SER A 111 -8.53 -12.53 -25.15
C SER A 111 -9.50 -13.64 -25.54
N ILE A 112 -10.41 -13.99 -24.63
CA ILE A 112 -11.57 -14.78 -25.04
C ILE A 112 -12.24 -13.89 -26.08
N ILE A 113 -12.23 -14.33 -27.35
CA ILE A 113 -12.94 -13.65 -28.42
C ILE A 113 -14.41 -13.71 -28.03
N ARG A 114 -14.90 -12.64 -27.39
CA ARG A 114 -16.32 -12.48 -27.13
C ARG A 114 -16.97 -12.25 -28.47
N LYS A 115 -17.87 -13.15 -28.86
CA LYS A 115 -18.68 -12.95 -30.06
C LYS A 115 -19.60 -11.77 -29.79
N VAL A 116 -19.30 -10.62 -30.37
CA VAL A 116 -20.22 -9.48 -30.42
C VAL A 116 -21.20 -9.77 -31.55
N LYS A 117 -22.49 -9.62 -31.27
CA LYS A 117 -23.53 -9.61 -32.30
C LYS A 117 -24.04 -8.19 -32.39
N ASP A 118 -24.00 -7.64 -33.59
CA ASP A 118 -24.68 -6.38 -33.86
C ASP A 118 -26.17 -6.66 -33.95
N HIS A 119 -26.95 -5.97 -33.12
CA HIS A 119 -28.39 -5.90 -33.24
C HIS A 119 -28.71 -4.67 -34.09
N THR A 120 -29.06 -4.88 -35.36
CA THR A 120 -29.41 -3.80 -36.31
C THR A 120 -30.90 -3.45 -36.27
N GLU A 121 -31.67 -4.14 -35.43
CA GLU A 121 -33.08 -3.85 -35.21
C GLU A 121 -33.24 -2.57 -34.36
N GLU A 122 -34.24 -1.75 -34.68
CA GLU A 122 -34.60 -0.61 -33.86
C GLU A 122 -35.23 -1.12 -32.55
N HIS A 123 -34.45 -1.08 -31.47
CA HIS A 123 -34.92 -1.36 -30.11
C HIS A 123 -34.94 -0.07 -29.29
N GLU A 124 -35.97 0.14 -28.47
CA GLU A 124 -35.97 1.20 -27.47
C GLU A 124 -35.12 0.76 -26.27
N ILE A 125 -33.82 1.02 -26.35
CA ILE A 125 -32.82 0.62 -25.34
C ILE A 125 -32.77 1.62 -24.17
N PHE A 126 -33.35 2.81 -24.36
CA PHE A 126 -33.27 3.93 -23.44
C PHE A 126 -34.61 4.15 -22.74
N GLY A 127 -34.74 3.69 -21.49
CA GLY A 127 -35.88 3.98 -20.63
C GLY A 127 -35.61 5.14 -19.66
N LEU A 128 -36.64 5.62 -18.97
CA LEU A 128 -36.45 6.60 -17.90
C LEU A 128 -35.71 5.96 -16.72
N CYS A 129 -34.79 6.70 -16.10
CA CYS A 129 -34.09 6.23 -14.92
C CYS A 129 -35.09 5.72 -13.86
N PRO A 130 -34.91 4.51 -13.30
CA PRO A 130 -35.87 3.91 -12.36
C PRO A 130 -36.02 4.68 -11.04
N VAL A 131 -35.11 5.61 -10.78
CA VAL A 131 -35.11 6.48 -9.59
C VAL A 131 -35.72 7.86 -9.89
N ALA A 132 -36.09 8.12 -11.15
CA ALA A 132 -36.76 9.35 -11.56
C ALA A 132 -38.21 9.35 -11.06
N SER A 133 -38.53 10.35 -10.24
CA SER A 133 -39.87 10.62 -9.75
C SER A 133 -40.02 12.13 -9.53
N GLU A 134 -41.25 12.62 -9.46
CA GLU A 134 -41.52 14.04 -9.18
C GLU A 134 -40.94 14.52 -7.83
N ASN A 135 -40.72 13.58 -6.91
CA ASN A 135 -40.20 13.85 -5.57
C ASN A 135 -38.67 13.66 -5.44
N THR A 136 -37.97 13.27 -6.51
CA THR A 136 -36.51 13.03 -6.48
C THR A 136 -35.76 14.04 -7.34
N VAL A 137 -34.63 14.57 -6.83
CA VAL A 137 -33.69 15.44 -7.58
C VAL A 137 -32.82 14.58 -8.51
N CYS A 138 -33.44 13.66 -9.25
CA CYS A 138 -32.79 12.82 -10.24
C CYS A 138 -32.80 13.56 -11.60
N CYS A 139 -31.79 13.30 -12.43
CA CYS A 139 -31.52 14.02 -13.66
C CYS A 139 -32.58 13.89 -14.78
N ASN A 140 -33.68 13.13 -14.57
CA ASN A 140 -34.71 12.80 -15.58
C ASN A 140 -34.12 12.36 -16.93
N LEU A 141 -32.97 11.67 -16.89
CA LEU A 141 -32.26 11.21 -18.07
C LEU A 141 -32.81 9.86 -18.52
N LYS A 142 -32.68 9.60 -19.82
CA LYS A 142 -32.86 8.24 -20.34
C LYS A 142 -31.59 7.42 -20.11
N THR A 143 -31.74 6.21 -19.59
CA THR A 143 -30.64 5.29 -19.25
C THR A 143 -30.86 3.90 -19.85
N ILE A 144 -29.77 3.17 -20.05
CA ILE A 144 -29.79 1.79 -20.58
C ILE A 144 -30.22 0.77 -19.50
N ASP A 145 -30.10 1.16 -18.22
CA ASP A 145 -30.39 0.33 -17.03
C ASP A 145 -31.83 0.52 -16.50
N ALA A 146 -32.74 0.94 -17.37
CA ALA A 146 -34.14 1.20 -17.02
C ALA A 146 -34.96 -0.10 -16.96
#